data_AF-A0A6U6HYR4-F1
#
_entry.id   AF-A0A6U6HYR4-F1
#
_cell.length_a   1.000
_cell.length_b   1.000
_cell.length_c   1.000
_cell.angle_alpha   90.00
_cell.angle_beta   90.00
_cell.angle_gamma   90.00
#
_symmetry.space_group_name_H-M   'P 1'
#
loop_
_entity.id
_entity.type
_entity.pdbx_description
1 polymer ?
#
loop_
_entity_poly.entity_id
_entity_poly.type
_entity_poly.pdbx_seq_one_letter_code
_entity_poly.pdbx_strand_id
1 'polypeptide(L)'
;MARTLRKARNHKKVTRKVKEGVSQRRHFNPRQIQDEALRKQFDVRKTMKANLEATDVKKMYYDRLPAEIPKEAKNPPKVGEEEAPIVAQLVKKHGDDYEAMHWDVKINVFQWTTAACKKRVLAWQGGKTRSGAAEILSGHGVDIRKPIFGAAKQRNVFGH
;
A
#
# COMPACT_ATOMS: atom_id res chain seq x y z
N MET A 1 -9.30 -64.93 18.76
CA MET A 1 -8.75 -63.67 18.19
C MET A 1 -7.95 -62.96 19.27
N ALA A 2 -6.61 -63.04 19.23
CA ALA A 2 -5.75 -62.48 20.27
C ALA A 2 -5.66 -60.95 20.14
N ARG A 3 -6.09 -60.21 21.18
CA ARG A 3 -5.94 -58.76 21.25
C ARG A 3 -4.45 -58.40 21.34
N THR A 4 -3.92 -57.73 20.33
CA THR A 4 -2.54 -57.24 20.32
C THR A 4 -2.32 -56.26 21.47
N LEU A 5 -1.44 -56.62 22.41
CA LEU A 5 -0.92 -55.75 23.46
C LEU A 5 -0.01 -54.69 22.84
N ARG A 6 -0.58 -53.68 22.15
CA ARG A 6 0.18 -52.48 21.79
C ARG A 6 0.52 -51.78 23.09
N LYS A 7 1.77 -51.92 23.54
CA LYS A 7 2.35 -51.12 24.64
C LYS A 7 2.03 -49.65 24.36
N ALA A 8 1.09 -49.07 25.12
CA ALA A 8 0.87 -47.64 25.12
C ALA A 8 2.21 -46.98 25.43
N ARG A 9 2.77 -46.24 24.47
CA ARG A 9 4.01 -45.48 24.69
C ARG A 9 3.65 -44.38 25.68
N ASN A 10 3.92 -44.61 26.97
CA ASN A 10 3.77 -43.60 28.01
C ASN A 10 4.67 -42.41 27.64
N HIS A 11 4.05 -41.36 27.11
CA HIS A 11 4.75 -40.14 26.73
C HIS A 11 5.15 -39.41 28.01
N LYS A 12 6.32 -39.73 28.57
CA LYS A 12 6.85 -39.00 29.73
C LYS A 12 7.04 -37.54 29.32
N LYS A 13 6.33 -36.63 29.99
CA LYS A 13 6.50 -35.20 29.81
C LYS A 13 7.92 -34.83 30.26
N VAL A 14 8.81 -34.58 29.31
CA VAL A 14 10.17 -34.13 29.60
C VAL A 14 10.10 -32.67 30.05
N THR A 15 10.13 -32.44 31.36
CA THR A 15 10.27 -31.11 31.94
C THR A 15 11.77 -30.80 32.07
N ARG A 16 12.32 -30.06 31.12
CA ARG A 16 13.67 -29.50 31.28
C ARG A 16 13.58 -28.33 32.27
N LYS A 17 14.25 -28.43 33.42
CA LYS A 17 14.49 -27.25 34.26
C LYS A 17 15.38 -26.30 33.46
N VAL A 18 14.87 -25.11 33.15
CA VAL A 18 15.69 -24.04 32.58
C VAL A 18 16.74 -23.72 33.66
N LYS A 19 18.03 -23.71 33.30
CA LYS A 19 19.08 -23.30 34.25
C LYS A 19 18.75 -21.90 34.76
N GLU A 20 18.50 -21.77 36.05
CA GLU A 20 18.32 -20.47 36.71
C GLU A 20 19.51 -19.56 36.37
N GLY A 21 19.22 -18.34 35.93
CA GLY A 21 20.23 -17.36 35.50
C GLY A 21 20.54 -17.36 33.99
N VAL A 22 20.23 -18.43 33.25
CA VAL A 22 20.22 -18.40 31.78
C VAL A 22 18.79 -18.12 31.34
N SER A 23 18.32 -16.89 31.63
CA SER A 23 17.33 -16.28 30.73
C SER A 23 17.88 -16.53 29.34
N GLN A 24 17.15 -17.26 28.50
CA GLN A 24 17.55 -17.40 27.11
C GLN A 24 17.61 -15.98 26.60
N ARG A 25 18.81 -15.40 26.58
CA ARG A 25 19.08 -14.20 25.84
C ARG A 25 18.94 -14.65 24.40
N ARG A 26 17.69 -14.72 23.94
CA ARG A 26 17.32 -14.78 22.53
C ARG A 26 17.70 -13.42 21.99
N HIS A 27 19.01 -13.18 21.98
CA HIS A 27 19.60 -12.03 21.35
C HIS A 27 19.19 -12.13 19.89
N PHE A 28 18.52 -11.08 19.43
CA PHE A 28 18.10 -10.97 18.05
C PHE A 28 19.33 -11.13 17.16
N ASN A 29 19.30 -12.07 16.22
CA ASN A 29 20.45 -12.29 15.35
C ASN A 29 20.57 -11.09 14.39
N PRO A 30 21.66 -10.29 14.44
CA PRO A 30 21.79 -9.10 13.60
C PRO A 30 21.76 -9.40 12.11
N ARG A 31 22.03 -10.65 11.72
CA ARG A 31 21.94 -11.10 10.32
C ARG A 31 20.51 -11.10 9.77
N GLN A 32 19.49 -11.10 10.63
CA GLN A 32 18.09 -10.98 10.24
C GLN A 32 17.70 -9.53 9.89
N ILE A 33 18.54 -8.54 10.24
CA ILE A 33 18.34 -7.14 9.87
C ILE A 33 18.76 -6.99 8.40
N GLN A 34 17.79 -6.68 7.54
CA GLN A 34 18.03 -6.44 6.11
C GLN A 34 18.73 -5.11 5.86
N ASP A 35 18.44 -4.09 6.69
CA ASP A 35 19.04 -2.77 6.54
C ASP A 35 20.49 -2.74 7.04
N GLU A 36 21.42 -2.36 6.15
CA GLU A 36 22.84 -2.31 6.45
C GLU A 36 23.22 -1.25 7.49
N ALA A 37 22.58 -0.07 7.43
CA ALA A 37 22.88 1.03 8.36
C ALA A 37 22.42 0.67 9.77
N LEU A 38 21.21 0.10 9.88
CA LEU A 38 20.67 -0.37 11.16
C LEU A 38 21.50 -1.52 11.72
N ARG A 39 21.89 -2.46 10.86
CA ARG A 39 22.70 -3.61 11.26
C ARG A 39 24.08 -3.22 11.79
N LYS A 40 24.70 -2.17 11.27
CA LYS A 40 26.00 -1.65 11.75
C LYS A 40 25.91 -1.06 13.17
N GLN A 41 24.80 -0.40 13.51
CA GLN A 41 24.62 0.24 14.81
C GLN A 41 23.96 -0.66 15.87
N PHE A 42 23.47 -1.84 15.47
CA PHE A 42 22.72 -2.72 16.34
C PHE A 42 23.59 -3.39 17.41
N ASP A 43 23.27 -3.16 18.70
CA ASP A 43 23.93 -3.82 19.82
C ASP A 43 23.19 -5.11 20.22
N VAL A 44 23.87 -6.24 20.06
CA VAL A 44 23.34 -7.58 20.40
C VAL A 44 22.97 -7.68 21.88
N ARG A 45 23.63 -6.92 22.76
CA ARG A 45 23.42 -6.97 24.21
C ARG A 45 22.13 -6.26 24.64
N LYS A 46 21.63 -5.34 23.83
CA LYS A 46 20.41 -4.57 24.10
C LYS A 46 19.17 -5.30 23.59
N THR A 47 18.02 -4.93 24.12
CA THR A 47 16.73 -5.36 23.58
C THR A 47 16.44 -4.64 22.26
N MET A 48 15.60 -5.22 21.39
CA MET A 48 15.18 -4.56 20.15
C MET A 48 14.64 -3.15 20.40
N LYS A 49 13.81 -2.97 21.43
CA LYS A 49 13.25 -1.68 21.81
C LYS A 49 14.34 -0.66 22.17
N ALA A 50 15.31 -1.05 23.00
CA ALA A 50 16.41 -0.18 23.40
C ALA A 50 17.33 0.18 22.20
N ASN A 51 17.49 -0.72 21.23
CA ASN A 51 18.21 -0.41 19.99
C ASN A 51 17.43 0.58 19.12
N LEU A 52 16.11 0.39 18.96
CA LEU A 52 15.27 1.30 18.19
C LEU A 52 15.20 2.71 18.81
N GLU A 53 15.14 2.80 20.14
CA GLU A 53 15.17 4.08 20.86
C GLU A 53 16.53 4.78 20.76
N ALA A 54 17.63 4.02 20.63
CA ALA A 54 18.97 4.57 20.47
C ALA A 54 19.28 5.01 19.02
N THR A 55 18.58 4.47 18.03
CA THR A 55 18.83 4.76 16.61
C THR A 55 18.13 6.03 16.16
N ASP A 56 18.90 6.99 15.64
CA ASP A 56 18.39 8.21 15.03
C ASP A 56 18.28 8.05 13.51
N VAL A 57 17.05 7.84 13.03
CA VAL A 57 16.73 7.63 11.61
C VAL A 57 17.21 8.80 10.75
N LYS A 58 17.14 10.03 11.26
CA LYS A 58 17.53 11.22 10.48
C LYS A 58 19.02 11.20 10.16
N LYS A 59 19.84 10.74 11.11
CA LYS A 59 21.29 10.60 10.89
C LYS A 59 21.62 9.41 10.00
N MET A 60 20.95 8.28 10.20
CA MET A 60 21.24 7.05 9.46
C MET A 60 20.96 7.17 7.96
N TYR A 61 19.91 7.91 7.60
CA TYR A 61 19.44 8.00 6.21
C TYR A 61 19.54 9.41 5.65
N TYR A 62 20.34 10.29 6.26
CA TYR A 62 20.49 11.67 5.81
C TYR A 62 20.80 11.75 4.31
N ASP A 63 21.73 10.92 3.83
CA ASP A 63 22.17 10.90 2.43
C ASP A 63 21.09 10.38 1.45
N ARG A 64 20.12 9.61 1.94
CA ARG A 64 19.05 9.00 1.12
C ARG A 64 17.75 9.80 1.16
N LEU A 65 17.62 10.74 2.09
CA LEU A 65 16.43 11.57 2.21
C LEU A 65 16.46 12.66 1.14
N PRO A 66 15.31 12.98 0.52
CA PRO A 66 15.23 14.12 -0.38
C PRO A 66 15.44 15.42 0.41
N ALA A 67 16.20 16.35 -0.15
CA ALA A 67 16.46 17.66 0.47
C ALA A 67 15.16 18.46 0.71
N GLU A 68 14.18 18.29 -0.17
CA GLU A 68 12.86 18.90 -0.06
C GLU A 68 11.77 17.83 -0.08
N ILE A 69 10.91 17.84 0.95
CA ILE A 69 9.71 17.00 0.98
C ILE A 69 8.66 17.68 0.10
N PRO A 70 8.20 17.05 -1.00
CA PRO A 70 7.16 17.62 -1.84
C PRO A 70 5.89 17.80 -1.00
N LYS A 71 5.39 19.04 -0.94
CA LYS A 71 4.14 19.37 -0.21
C LYS A 71 2.91 18.73 -0.86
N GLU A 72 3.00 18.46 -2.17
CA GLU A 72 1.93 17.82 -2.92
C GLU A 72 2.16 16.32 -3.05
N ALA A 73 1.07 15.55 -2.93
CA ALA A 73 1.12 14.12 -3.14
C ALA A 73 1.47 13.80 -4.60
N LYS A 74 2.55 13.04 -4.82
CA LYS A 74 2.97 12.58 -6.16
C LYS A 74 1.89 11.79 -6.90
N ASN A 75 0.97 11.17 -6.17
CA ASN A 75 -0.09 10.35 -6.72
C ASN A 75 -1.42 11.12 -6.72
N PRO A 76 -1.75 11.85 -7.80
CA PRO A 76 -3.04 12.53 -7.89
C PRO A 76 -4.19 11.52 -7.86
N PRO A 77 -5.40 11.95 -7.44
CA PRO A 77 -6.57 11.09 -7.52
C PRO A 77 -6.79 10.67 -8.98
N LYS A 78 -7.04 9.38 -9.17
CA LYS A 78 -7.34 8.76 -10.46
C LYS A 78 -8.73 8.12 -10.39
N VAL A 79 -9.46 8.11 -11.48
CA VAL A 79 -10.79 7.49 -11.62
C VAL A 79 -10.63 6.03 -12.05
N GLY A 80 -11.34 5.09 -11.43
CA GLY A 80 -11.31 3.69 -11.85
C GLY A 80 -11.93 3.45 -13.24
N GLU A 81 -11.67 2.29 -13.85
CA GLU A 81 -12.27 1.92 -15.15
C GLU A 81 -13.80 1.82 -15.07
N GLU A 82 -14.33 1.28 -13.97
CA GLU A 82 -15.77 1.16 -13.73
C GLU A 82 -16.43 2.51 -13.44
N GLU A 83 -15.67 3.43 -12.82
CA GLU A 83 -16.17 4.77 -12.47
C GLU A 83 -16.17 5.72 -13.68
N ALA A 84 -15.25 5.54 -14.62
CA ALA A 84 -15.10 6.40 -15.81
C ALA A 84 -16.38 6.53 -16.68
N PRO A 85 -17.11 5.45 -17.02
CA PRO A 85 -18.36 5.57 -17.78
C PRO A 85 -19.47 6.26 -16.98
N ILE A 86 -19.52 6.06 -15.66
CA ILE A 86 -20.48 6.74 -14.78
C ILE A 86 -20.23 8.23 -14.77
N VAL A 87 -18.97 8.65 -14.57
CA VAL A 87 -18.58 10.06 -14.60
C VAL A 87 -18.88 10.68 -15.97
N ALA A 88 -18.62 9.96 -17.07
CA ALA A 88 -18.95 10.43 -18.41
C ALA A 88 -20.46 10.66 -18.61
N GLN A 89 -21.31 9.78 -18.07
CA GLN A 89 -22.77 9.94 -18.11
C GLN A 89 -23.25 11.12 -17.24
N LEU A 90 -22.67 11.28 -16.04
CA LEU A 90 -23.00 12.40 -15.15
C LEU A 90 -22.65 13.75 -15.79
N VAL A 91 -21.44 13.88 -16.35
CA VAL A 91 -21.00 15.10 -17.05
C VAL A 91 -21.86 15.36 -18.29
N LYS A 92 -22.23 14.32 -19.04
CA LYS A 92 -23.11 14.45 -20.21
C LYS A 92 -24.50 14.97 -19.85
N LYS A 93 -25.03 14.61 -18.67
CA LYS A 93 -26.39 14.97 -18.24
C LYS A 93 -26.45 16.30 -17.49
N HIS A 94 -25.52 16.53 -16.55
CA HIS A 94 -25.55 17.65 -15.60
C HIS A 94 -24.44 18.69 -15.83
N GLY A 95 -23.53 18.48 -16.79
CA GLY A 95 -22.45 19.43 -17.08
C GLY A 95 -21.48 19.57 -15.91
N ASP A 96 -21.41 20.75 -15.30
CA ASP A 96 -20.55 21.09 -14.16
C ASP A 96 -21.32 21.22 -12.82
N ASP A 97 -22.62 20.89 -12.80
CA ASP A 97 -23.48 21.00 -11.62
C ASP A 97 -23.31 19.81 -10.66
N TYR A 98 -22.33 19.89 -9.77
CA TYR A 98 -21.96 18.79 -8.86
C TYR A 98 -23.06 18.42 -7.84
N GLU A 99 -23.92 19.35 -7.45
CA GLU A 99 -25.04 19.07 -6.56
C GLU A 99 -26.11 18.21 -7.24
N ALA A 100 -26.43 18.52 -8.50
CA ALA A 100 -27.35 17.71 -9.29
C ALA A 100 -26.79 16.30 -9.55
N MET A 101 -25.49 16.19 -9.81
CA MET A 101 -24.82 14.88 -9.94
C MET A 101 -24.89 14.04 -8.66
N HIS A 102 -24.74 14.68 -7.49
CA HIS A 102 -24.82 14.00 -6.21
C HIS A 102 -26.21 13.36 -6.01
N TRP A 103 -27.28 14.10 -6.33
CA TRP A 103 -28.66 13.65 -6.17
C TRP A 103 -29.15 12.68 -7.26
N ASP A 104 -28.43 12.50 -8.36
CA ASP A 104 -28.82 11.57 -9.42
C ASP A 104 -28.50 10.12 -9.06
N VAL A 105 -29.29 9.54 -8.17
CA VAL A 105 -29.14 8.16 -7.66
C VAL A 105 -29.14 7.10 -8.78
N LYS A 106 -29.74 7.39 -9.94
CA LYS A 106 -29.81 6.43 -11.06
C LYS A 106 -28.47 6.27 -11.77
N ILE A 107 -27.77 7.38 -12.00
CA ILE A 107 -26.45 7.34 -12.66
C ILE A 107 -25.34 7.21 -11.61
N ASN A 108 -25.45 7.92 -10.48
CA ASN A 108 -24.53 7.87 -9.36
C ASN A 108 -24.77 6.63 -8.48
N VAL A 109 -24.50 5.44 -9.04
CA VAL A 109 -24.70 4.13 -8.38
C VAL A 109 -23.97 4.05 -7.04
N PHE A 110 -22.81 4.68 -6.94
CA PHE A 110 -21.95 4.68 -5.74
C PHE A 110 -22.31 5.77 -4.72
N GLN A 111 -23.36 6.56 -4.97
CA GLN A 111 -23.84 7.61 -4.08
C GLN A 111 -22.73 8.58 -3.62
N TRP A 112 -21.88 9.00 -4.55
CA TRP A 112 -20.78 9.91 -4.25
C TRP A 112 -21.29 11.25 -3.72
N THR A 113 -20.62 11.79 -2.72
CA THR A 113 -20.84 13.17 -2.22
C THR A 113 -20.42 14.20 -3.28
N THR A 114 -20.91 15.43 -3.16
CA THR A 114 -20.59 16.55 -4.07
C THR A 114 -19.07 16.75 -4.24
N ALA A 115 -18.32 16.73 -3.14
CA ALA A 115 -16.85 16.84 -3.16
C ALA A 115 -16.18 15.66 -3.89
N ALA A 116 -16.74 14.46 -3.75
CA ALA A 116 -16.25 13.26 -4.42
C ALA A 116 -16.55 13.29 -5.93
N CYS A 117 -17.73 13.77 -6.34
CA CYS A 117 -18.07 14.04 -7.73
C CYS A 117 -17.07 15.02 -8.36
N LYS A 118 -16.81 16.16 -7.69
CA LYS A 118 -15.84 17.16 -8.17
C LYS A 118 -14.45 16.57 -8.40
N LYS A 119 -13.92 15.82 -7.43
CA LYS A 119 -12.59 15.19 -7.57
C LYS A 119 -12.53 14.21 -8.75
N ARG A 120 -13.58 13.42 -8.95
CA ARG A 120 -13.64 12.43 -10.04
C ARG A 120 -13.83 13.07 -11.40
N VAL A 121 -14.71 14.06 -11.53
CA VAL A 121 -14.89 14.82 -12.78
C VAL A 121 -13.58 15.49 -13.18
N LEU A 122 -12.89 16.16 -12.25
CA LEU A 122 -11.59 16.78 -12.52
C LEU A 122 -10.52 15.75 -12.93
N ALA A 123 -10.49 14.60 -12.26
CA ALA A 123 -9.56 13.53 -12.62
C ALA A 123 -9.87 12.92 -13.99
N TRP A 124 -11.15 12.74 -14.33
CA TRP A 124 -11.61 12.23 -15.63
C TRP A 124 -11.33 13.22 -16.76
N GLN A 125 -11.63 14.51 -16.58
CA GLN A 125 -11.29 15.58 -17.53
C GLN A 125 -9.76 15.68 -17.72
N GLY A 126 -8.99 15.48 -16.65
CA GLY A 126 -7.53 15.40 -16.68
C GLY A 126 -6.97 14.11 -17.31
N GLY A 127 -7.82 13.16 -17.75
CA GLY A 127 -7.39 11.88 -18.32
C GLY A 127 -6.72 10.93 -17.33
N LYS A 128 -6.88 11.18 -16.03
CA LYS A 128 -6.29 10.39 -14.94
C LYS A 128 -7.19 9.19 -14.64
N THR A 129 -7.18 8.20 -15.52
CA THR A 129 -7.89 6.92 -15.31
C THR A 129 -6.92 5.84 -14.81
N ARG A 130 -7.31 5.05 -13.81
CA ARG A 130 -6.62 3.82 -13.40
C ARG A 130 -7.17 2.67 -14.23
N SER A 131 -6.29 1.91 -14.88
CA SER A 131 -6.68 0.62 -15.44
C SER A 131 -6.57 -0.49 -14.40
N GLY A 132 -7.56 -1.38 -14.27
CA GLY A 132 -7.51 -2.51 -13.33
C GLY A 132 -6.30 -3.42 -13.61
N ALA A 133 -5.89 -3.52 -14.87
CA ALA A 133 -4.70 -4.27 -15.29
C ALA A 133 -3.35 -3.61 -14.94
N ALA A 134 -3.33 -2.38 -14.38
CA ALA A 134 -2.10 -1.72 -13.92
C ALA A 134 -1.76 -2.01 -12.45
N GLU A 135 -2.76 -2.43 -11.64
CA GLU A 135 -2.54 -2.79 -10.23
C GLU A 135 -1.72 -4.07 -10.06
N ILE A 136 -1.81 -4.99 -11.02
CA ILE A 136 -1.07 -6.27 -10.97
C ILE A 136 0.44 -6.07 -11.22
N LEU A 137 0.83 -5.01 -11.95
CA LEU A 137 2.22 -4.89 -12.45
C LEU A 137 3.04 -3.75 -11.84
N SER A 138 2.42 -2.74 -11.23
CA SER A 138 3.14 -1.51 -10.84
C SER A 138 3.08 -1.22 -9.34
N GLY A 139 3.89 -1.96 -8.58
CA GLY A 139 4.33 -1.51 -7.24
C GLY A 139 5.04 -0.14 -7.28
N HIS A 140 5.41 0.36 -8.47
CA HIS A 140 6.04 1.66 -8.71
C HIS A 140 5.33 2.46 -9.83
N GLY A 141 4.26 3.16 -9.47
CA GLY A 141 4.11 4.60 -9.70
C GLY A 141 4.12 5.24 -11.10
N VAL A 142 4.32 4.53 -12.21
CA VAL A 142 4.25 5.12 -13.56
C VAL A 142 3.36 4.27 -14.46
N ASP A 143 2.18 4.82 -14.80
CA ASP A 143 1.29 4.25 -15.81
C ASP A 143 1.93 4.48 -17.19
N ILE A 144 2.59 3.45 -17.73
CA ILE A 144 3.23 3.50 -19.06
C ILE A 144 2.19 3.31 -20.19
N ARG A 145 0.91 3.06 -19.87
CA ARG A 145 -0.12 2.72 -20.87
C ARG A 145 -0.95 3.95 -21.29
N LYS A 146 -1.30 3.99 -22.58
CA LYS A 146 -2.11 5.04 -23.20
C LYS A 146 -3.48 5.16 -22.51
N PRO A 147 -3.98 6.37 -22.21
CA PRO A 147 -5.33 6.55 -21.68
C PRO A 147 -6.35 6.03 -22.71
N ILE A 148 -7.22 5.12 -22.29
CA ILE A 148 -8.20 4.44 -23.17
C ILE A 148 -9.37 5.37 -23.52
N PHE A 149 -9.64 6.37 -22.67
CA PHE A 149 -10.80 7.27 -22.72
C PHE A 149 -10.44 8.73 -22.40
N GLY A 150 -11.34 9.67 -22.72
CA GLY A 150 -11.27 11.09 -22.33
C GLY A 150 -10.48 12.00 -23.29
N ALA A 151 -10.44 13.30 -22.98
CA ALA A 151 -9.78 14.32 -23.81
C ALA A 151 -8.25 14.13 -23.93
N ALA A 152 -7.62 13.49 -22.95
CA ALA A 152 -6.21 13.13 -23.00
C ALA A 152 -5.87 12.13 -24.12
N LYS A 153 -6.82 11.25 -24.51
CA LYS A 153 -6.69 10.39 -25.70
C LYS A 153 -6.59 11.23 -26.99
N GLN A 154 -7.37 12.30 -27.06
CA GLN A 154 -7.45 13.19 -28.23
C GLN A 154 -6.27 14.19 -28.30
N ARG A 155 -5.56 14.41 -27.18
CA ARG A 155 -4.39 15.30 -27.11
C ARG A 155 -3.08 14.69 -27.60
N ASN A 156 -3.05 13.40 -27.96
CA ASN A 156 -1.87 12.77 -28.55
C ASN A 156 -1.75 13.13 -30.03
N VAL A 157 -1.06 14.25 -30.30
CA VAL A 157 -0.72 14.78 -31.63
C VAL A 157 0.58 14.17 -32.19
N PHE A 158 1.21 13.21 -31.52
CA PHE A 158 2.43 12.56 -32.01
C PHE A 158 2.15 11.21 -32.67
N GLY A 159 2.01 11.25 -34.00
CA GLY A 159 2.57 10.27 -34.95
C GLY A 159 1.79 8.98 -35.19
N HIS A 160 1.52 8.71 -36.47
CA HIS A 160 1.02 7.46 -37.03
C HIS A 160 1.83 6.21 -36.64
#